data_AF-A0A0S8AFS4-F1
#
_entry.id   AF-A0A0S8AFS4-F1
#
_cell.length_a   1.000
_cell.length_b   1.000
_cell.length_c   1.000
_cell.angle_alpha   90.00
_cell.angle_beta   90.00
_cell.angle_gamma   90.00
#
_symmetry.space_group_name_H-M   'P 1'
#
loop_
_entity.id
_entity.type
_entity.pdbx_description
1 polymer ?
#
loop_
_entity_poly.entity_id
_entity_poly.type
_entity_poly.pdbx_seq_one_letter_code
_entity_poly.pdbx_strand_id
1 'polypeptide(L)' 'MAVENKKVCPECNGEKKIAGTCVCDMEWRGSQKDDEWIDCQCTDEDICPMCQGTGYVSGD' A
#
# COMPACT_ATOMS: atom_id res chain seq x y z
N MET A 1 -3.76 22.86 26.65
CA MET A 1 -4.02 21.52 26.07
C MET A 1 -3.76 21.65 24.58
N ALA A 2 -2.60 21.22 24.11
CA ALA A 2 -2.34 21.21 22.67
C ALA A 2 -3.18 20.08 22.07
N VAL A 3 -4.24 20.43 21.35
CA VAL A 3 -4.87 19.50 20.40
C VAL A 3 -3.79 19.25 19.36
N GLU A 4 -3.11 18.12 19.49
CA GLU A 4 -2.25 17.64 18.42
C GLU A 4 -3.18 17.36 17.24
N ASN A 5 -3.18 18.26 16.24
CA ASN A 5 -3.97 18.16 15.01
C ASN A 5 -3.47 16.97 14.16
N LYS A 6 -3.65 15.75 14.67
CA LYS A 6 -3.35 14.52 13.96
C LYS A 6 -4.46 14.32 12.95
N LYS A 7 -4.21 14.68 11.69
CA LYS A 7 -5.12 14.39 10.60
C LYS A 7 -4.96 12.91 10.23
N VAL A 8 -6.06 12.23 9.93
CA VAL A 8 -6.00 10.86 9.39
C VAL A 8 -5.16 10.90 8.12
N CYS A 9 -4.21 9.98 7.99
CA CYS A 9 -3.35 9.92 6.81
C CYS A 9 -4.23 9.70 5.57
N PRO A 10 -4.30 10.64 4.62
CA PRO A 10 -5.18 10.52 3.45
C PRO A 10 -4.70 9.44 2.46
N GLU A 11 -3.41 9.09 2.50
CA GLU A 11 -2.81 8.07 1.64
C GLU A 11 -3.30 6.66 1.99
N CYS A 12 -3.19 6.29 3.27
CA CYS A 12 -3.66 4.99 3.74
C CYS A 12 -5.03 5.04 4.42
N ASN A 13 -5.68 6.19 4.47
CA ASN A 13 -6.95 6.41 5.19
C ASN A 13 -6.95 5.91 6.65
N GLY A 14 -5.79 5.90 7.30
CA GLY A 14 -5.60 5.37 8.66
C GLY A 14 -5.27 3.88 8.74
N GLU A 15 -5.19 3.16 7.63
CA GLU A 15 -4.84 1.73 7.58
C GLU A 15 -3.35 1.45 7.83
N LYS A 16 -2.51 2.50 7.91
CA LYS A 16 -1.07 2.44 8.22
C LYS A 16 -0.21 1.77 7.15
N LYS A 17 -0.82 1.05 6.22
CA LYS A 17 -0.17 0.36 5.10
C LYS A 17 -0.85 0.75 3.80
N ILE A 18 -0.10 0.64 2.70
CA ILE A 18 -0.63 0.71 1.34
C ILE A 18 -0.90 -0.73 0.92
N ALA A 19 -2.17 -1.01 0.61
CA ALA A 19 -2.55 -2.32 0.11
C ALA A 19 -1.82 -2.59 -1.21
N GLY A 20 -1.23 -3.78 -1.31
CA GLY A 20 -0.65 -4.24 -2.55
C GLY A 20 -1.71 -4.33 -3.65
N THR A 21 -1.28 -4.09 -4.89
CA THR A 21 -2.17 -4.18 -6.05
C THR A 21 -1.82 -5.43 -6.86
N CYS A 22 -2.83 -6.23 -7.19
CA CYS A 22 -2.68 -7.35 -8.11
C CYS A 22 -3.14 -6.93 -9.50
N VAL A 23 -2.22 -6.96 -10.47
CA VAL A 23 -2.48 -6.65 -11.87
C VAL A 23 -2.44 -7.96 -12.65
N CYS A 24 -3.58 -8.39 -13.18
CA CYS A 24 -3.75 -9.61 -13.95
C CYS A 24 -3.94 -9.27 -15.43
N ASP A 25 -2.84 -9.19 -16.17
CA ASP A 25 -2.85 -8.78 -17.58
C ASP A 25 -2.31 -9.89 -18.48
N MET A 26 -3.18 -10.38 -19.36
CA MET A 26 -2.91 -11.50 -20.29
C MET A 26 -1.86 -11.14 -21.37
N GLU A 27 -1.66 -9.84 -21.60
CA GLU A 27 -0.66 -9.30 -22.54
C GLU A 27 0.77 -9.35 -21.99
N TRP A 28 0.90 -9.46 -20.67
CA TRP A 28 2.18 -9.53 -19.98
C TRP A 28 2.37 -11.00 -19.58
N ARG A 29 3.08 -11.78 -20.38
CA ARG A 29 3.45 -13.16 -20.03
C ARG A 29 4.24 -13.12 -18.71
N GLY A 30 3.52 -13.38 -17.62
CA GLY A 30 3.93 -13.08 -16.26
C GLY A 30 5.19 -13.83 -15.84
N SER A 31 5.88 -13.25 -14.86
CA SER A 31 7.03 -13.84 -14.18
C SER A 31 6.72 -15.29 -13.78
N GLN A 32 7.62 -16.23 -14.11
CA GLN A 32 7.48 -17.63 -13.74
C GLN A 32 7.76 -17.77 -12.23
N LYS A 33 6.76 -18.18 -11.46
CA LYS A 33 6.90 -18.44 -10.02
C LYS A 33 6.55 -19.91 -9.77
N ASP A 34 7.54 -20.67 -9.28
CA ASP A 34 7.37 -22.10 -8.94
C ASP A 34 6.70 -22.94 -10.04
N ASP A 35 7.17 -22.80 -11.29
CA ASP A 35 6.71 -23.53 -12.48
C ASP A 35 5.27 -23.25 -12.96
N GLU A 36 4.52 -22.36 -12.30
CA GLU A 36 3.25 -21.84 -12.80
C GLU A 36 3.41 -20.45 -13.43
N TRP A 37 2.79 -20.27 -14.60
CA TRP A 37 2.64 -18.95 -15.21
C TRP A 37 1.55 -18.22 -14.44
N ILE A 38 1.95 -17.26 -13.60
CA ILE A 38 1.00 -16.40 -12.90
C ILE A 38 0.79 -15.15 -13.76
N ASP A 39 -0.36 -15.10 -14.44
CA ASP A 39 -0.78 -13.93 -15.23
C ASP A 39 -1.04 -12.69 -14.34
N CYS A 40 -1.16 -12.91 -13.02
CA CYS A 40 -1.30 -11.87 -12.00
C CYS A 40 0.04 -11.53 -11.35
N GLN A 41 0.49 -10.29 -11.50
CA GLN A 41 1.61 -9.73 -10.73
C GLN A 41 1.04 -8.93 -9.55
N CYS A 42 1.22 -9.45 -8.34
CA CYS A 42 0.83 -8.78 -7.12
C CYS A 42 2.04 -8.09 -6.49
N THR A 43 1.89 -6.83 -6.12
CA THR A 43 2.81 -6.17 -5.20
C THR A 43 2.42 -6.53 -3.77
N ASP A 44 3.41 -6.64 -2.88
CA ASP A 44 3.15 -6.82 -1.46
C ASP A 44 2.53 -5.54 -0.84
N GLU A 45 1.96 -5.69 0.36
CA GLU A 45 1.56 -4.55 1.17
C GLU A 45 2.79 -3.83 1.72
N ASP A 46 2.82 -2.52 1.60
CA ASP A 46 3.94 -1.69 2.04
C ASP A 46 3.53 -0.78 3.20
N ILE A 47 4.47 -0.45 4.08
CA ILE A 47 4.20 0.51 5.16
C ILE A 47 3.94 1.87 4.52
N CYS A 48 2.84 2.53 4.90
CA CYS A 48 2.49 3.83 4.33
C CYS A 48 3.63 4.82 4.60
N PRO A 49 4.35 5.30 3.57
CA PRO A 49 5.53 6.13 3.77
C PRO A 49 5.18 7.51 4.32
N MET A 50 3.94 7.97 4.09
CA MET A 50 3.46 9.29 4.46
C MET A 50 3.21 9.42 5.97
N CYS A 51 2.66 8.36 6.59
CA CYS A 51 2.48 8.29 8.04
C CYS A 51 3.48 7.36 8.74
N GLN A 52 4.37 6.70 7.99
CA GLN A 52 5.34 5.71 8.47
C GLN A 52 4.71 4.63 9.38
N GLY A 53 3.50 4.17 9.02
CA GLY A 53 2.78 3.16 9.81
C GLY A 53 2.04 3.69 11.04
N THR A 54 2.01 5.01 11.26
CA THR A 54 1.26 5.60 12.39
C THR A 54 -0.24 5.75 12.10
N GLY A 55 -0.63 5.88 10.83
CA GLY A 55 -2.02 6.08 10.40
C GLY A 55 -2.49 7.53 10.47
N TYR A 56 -1.64 8.44 10.95
CA TYR A 56 -1.94 9.85 11.11
C TYR A 56 -0.77 10.69 10.59
N VAL A 57 -1.08 11.87 10.07
CA VAL A 57 -0.10 12.86 9.66
C VAL A 57 -0.25 14.07 10.57
N SER A 58 0.88 14.66 10.96
CA SER A 58 0.85 15.94 11.70
C SER A 58 0.27 16.99 10.75
N GLY A 59 -0.94 17.44 11.04
CA GLY A 59 -1.54 18.57 10.36
C GLY A 59 -0.85 19.83 10.83
N ASP A 60 -0.06 20.43 9.94
CA ASP A 60 0.30 21.85 10.01
C ASP A 60 -0.98 22.71 10.10
#